data_AF-A0A0F9K5S3-F1
#
_entry.id   AF-A0A0F9K5S3-F1
#
_cell.length_a   1.000
_cell.length_b   1.000
_cell.length_c   1.000
_cell.angle_alpha   90.00
_cell.angle_beta   90.00
_cell.angle_gamma   90.00
#
_symmetry.space_group_name_H-M   'P 1'
#
loop_
_entity.id
_entity.type
_entity.pdbx_description
1 polymer ?
#
loop_
_entity_poly.entity_id
_entity_poly.type
_entity_poly.pdbx_seq_one_letter_code
_entity_poly.pdbx_strand_id
1 'polypeptide(L)'
;MDNHYTWLNKHLPAFFEAVGVSFDENAGIVSCHGDKCYGYRHQWEENNIPFEHGVAVYFLTYVRPYGHEVRDTTDGWVDPGNWVVKNYHRFKEHLLKAEELV
;
A
#
# COMPACT_ATOMS: atom_id res chain seq x y z
N MET A 1 -16.47 7.68 12.16
CA MET A 1 -15.09 7.55 12.67
C MET A 1 -14.28 7.12 11.47
N ASP A 2 -13.54 8.04 10.87
CA ASP A 2 -12.76 7.73 9.68
C ASP A 2 -11.54 6.93 10.13
N ASN A 3 -11.45 5.70 9.64
CA ASN A 3 -10.28 4.84 9.82
C ASN A 3 -9.66 4.57 8.45
N HIS A 4 -8.49 3.93 8.42
CA HIS A 4 -7.79 3.65 7.17
C HIS A 4 -8.64 2.86 6.16
N TYR A 5 -9.61 2.03 6.58
CA TYR A 5 -10.51 1.34 5.65
C TYR A 5 -11.42 2.31 4.89
N THR A 6 -11.90 3.37 5.54
CA THR A 6 -12.69 4.41 4.87
C THR A 6 -11.86 5.07 3.77
N TRP A 7 -10.61 5.44 4.08
CA TRP A 7 -9.69 6.04 3.11
C TRP A 7 -9.41 5.06 1.95
N LEU A 8 -9.10 3.80 2.25
CA LEU A 8 -8.78 2.78 1.24
C LEU A 8 -9.95 2.52 0.30
N ASN A 9 -11.17 2.36 0.82
CA ASN A 9 -12.35 2.12 -0.02
C ASN A 9 -12.61 3.28 -0.99
N LYS A 10 -12.20 4.50 -0.62
CA LYS A 10 -12.39 5.70 -1.42
C LYS A 10 -11.27 5.90 -2.45
N HIS A 11 -10.01 5.71 -2.05
CA HIS A 11 -8.84 6.16 -2.81
C HIS A 11 -8.01 5.03 -3.43
N LEU A 12 -8.09 3.80 -2.91
CA LEU A 12 -7.28 2.68 -3.37
C LEU A 12 -7.49 2.33 -4.86
N PRO A 13 -8.73 2.39 -5.42
CA PRO A 13 -8.92 2.13 -6.85
C PRO A 13 -8.14 3.11 -7.74
N ALA A 14 -8.24 4.41 -7.46
CA ALA A 14 -7.53 5.45 -8.20
C ALA A 14 -6.01 5.34 -8.05
N PHE A 15 -5.53 5.00 -6.84
CA PHE A 15 -4.12 4.75 -6.60
C PHE A 15 -3.60 3.55 -7.40
N PHE A 16 -4.32 2.42 -7.38
CA PHE A 16 -3.95 1.21 -8.11
C PHE A 16 -3.86 1.46 -9.61
N GLU A 17 -4.86 2.13 -10.19
CA GLU A 17 -4.84 2.53 -11.60
C GLU A 17 -3.61 3.41 -11.92
N ALA A 18 -3.32 4.39 -11.06
CA ALA A 18 -2.19 5.30 -11.24
C ALA A 18 -0.81 4.62 -11.20
N VAL A 19 -0.71 3.43 -10.59
CA VAL A 19 0.52 2.63 -10.54
C VAL A 19 0.48 1.40 -11.46
N GLY A 20 -0.52 1.31 -12.34
CA GLY A 20 -0.66 0.25 -13.34
C GLY A 20 -1.17 -1.08 -12.79
N VAL A 21 -1.92 -1.07 -11.70
CA VAL A 21 -2.52 -2.25 -11.07
C VAL A 21 -4.05 -2.21 -11.22
N SER A 22 -4.66 -3.33 -11.59
CA SER A 22 -6.12 -3.44 -11.64
C SER A 22 -6.70 -3.62 -10.23
N PHE A 23 -7.56 -2.72 -9.78
CA PHE A 23 -8.26 -2.87 -8.50
C PHE A 23 -9.26 -4.03 -8.53
N ASP A 24 -10.00 -4.20 -9.62
CA ASP A 24 -11.04 -5.24 -9.73
C ASP A 24 -10.46 -6.65 -9.61
N GLU A 25 -9.29 -6.89 -10.21
CA GLU A 25 -8.57 -8.17 -10.10
C GLU A 25 -8.04 -8.43 -8.67
N ASN A 26 -7.97 -7.39 -7.84
CA ASN A 26 -7.42 -7.42 -6.49
C ASN A 26 -8.43 -6.96 -5.42
N ALA A 27 -9.73 -6.96 -5.72
CA ALA A 27 -10.76 -6.33 -4.89
C ALA A 27 -10.85 -6.90 -3.45
N GLY A 28 -10.39 -8.14 -3.23
CA GLY A 28 -10.31 -8.77 -1.91
C GLY A 28 -9.13 -8.33 -1.04
N ILE A 29 -8.19 -7.53 -1.56
CA ILE A 29 -6.92 -7.26 -0.88
C ILE A 29 -7.10 -6.54 0.46
N VAL A 30 -8.07 -5.63 0.54
CA VAL A 30 -8.36 -4.85 1.75
C VAL A 30 -8.82 -5.76 2.89
N SER A 31 -9.75 -6.68 2.62
CA SER A 31 -10.27 -7.60 3.64
C SER A 31 -9.27 -8.70 4.01
N CYS A 32 -8.43 -9.13 3.06
CA CYS A 32 -7.44 -10.19 3.31
C CYS A 32 -6.19 -9.71 4.06
N HIS A 33 -5.81 -8.43 3.94
CA HIS A 33 -4.52 -7.94 4.43
C HIS A 33 -4.56 -6.64 5.24
N GLY A 34 -5.70 -5.95 5.35
CA GLY A 34 -5.80 -4.67 6.05
C GLY A 34 -5.46 -4.76 7.55
N ASP A 35 -5.86 -5.85 8.22
CA ASP A 35 -5.61 -6.06 9.65
C ASP A 35 -4.11 -6.22 9.97
N LYS A 36 -3.36 -6.86 9.08
CA LYS A 36 -1.92 -7.12 9.25
C LYS A 36 -1.09 -5.84 9.26
N CYS A 37 -1.61 -4.76 8.68
CA CYS A 37 -0.88 -3.51 8.52
C CYS A 37 -0.63 -2.79 9.85
N TYR A 38 -1.47 -3.02 10.86
CA TYR A 38 -1.29 -2.41 12.17
C TYR A 38 0.05 -2.78 12.82
N GLY A 39 0.65 -3.92 12.47
CA GLY A 39 1.98 -4.31 12.94
C GLY A 39 3.10 -3.37 12.49
N TYR A 40 2.88 -2.60 11.42
CA TYR A 40 3.87 -1.66 10.86
C TYR A 40 3.58 -0.20 11.16
N ARG A 41 2.47 0.09 11.87
CA ARG A 41 1.98 1.46 12.10
C ARG A 41 3.05 2.38 12.69
N HIS A 42 3.67 1.95 13.79
CA HIS A 42 4.68 2.74 14.48
C HIS A 42 5.88 3.04 13.57
N GLN A 43 6.38 2.03 12.86
CA GLN A 43 7.50 2.17 11.93
C GLN A 43 7.21 3.18 10.82
N TRP A 44 6.00 3.17 10.26
CA TRP A 44 5.60 4.10 9.20
C TRP A 44 5.42 5.53 9.73
N GLU A 45 4.79 5.68 10.89
CA GLU A 45 4.62 6.98 11.56
C GLU A 45 5.97 7.63 11.89
N GLU A 46 6.94 6.86 12.41
CA GLU A 46 8.32 7.33 12.66
C GLU A 46 9.04 7.81 11.38
N ASN A 47 8.62 7.31 10.22
CA ASN A 47 9.15 7.70 8.91
C ASN A 47 8.28 8.75 8.20
N ASN A 48 7.34 9.40 8.90
CA ASN A 48 6.41 10.40 8.36
C ASN A 48 5.54 9.88 7.20
N ILE A 49 5.14 8.61 7.28
CA ILE A 49 4.23 7.98 6.32
C ILE A 49 2.85 7.91 6.98
N PRO A 50 1.83 8.61 6.45
CA PRO A 50 0.46 8.46 6.93
C PRO A 50 0.04 6.98 6.88
N PHE A 51 -0.70 6.52 7.88
CA PHE A 51 -0.93 5.08 8.04
C PHE A 51 -1.65 4.49 6.81
N GLU A 52 -2.72 5.12 6.36
CA GLU A 52 -3.48 4.78 5.15
C GLU A 52 -2.60 4.73 3.88
N HIS A 53 -1.66 5.66 3.73
CA HIS A 53 -0.69 5.64 2.64
C HIS A 53 0.25 4.44 2.74
N GLY A 54 0.75 4.16 3.95
CA GLY A 54 1.54 2.98 4.23
C GLY A 54 0.79 1.69 3.88
N VAL A 55 -0.50 1.60 4.22
CA VAL A 55 -1.36 0.46 3.89
C VAL A 55 -1.52 0.30 2.37
N ALA A 56 -1.81 1.39 1.65
CA ALA A 56 -1.98 1.34 0.21
C ALA A 56 -0.71 0.85 -0.51
N VAL A 57 0.47 1.33 -0.09
CA VAL A 57 1.76 0.87 -0.64
C VAL A 57 2.07 -0.56 -0.18
N TYR A 58 1.72 -0.93 1.05
CA TYR A 58 1.89 -2.30 1.55
C TYR A 58 1.09 -3.33 0.72
N PHE A 59 -0.11 -2.96 0.26
CA PHE A 59 -0.88 -3.83 -0.63
C PHE A 59 -0.17 -4.11 -1.95
N LEU A 60 0.66 -3.18 -2.45
CA LEU A 60 1.48 -3.45 -3.63
C LEU A 60 2.42 -4.65 -3.44
N THR A 61 2.83 -4.94 -2.19
CA THR A 61 3.65 -6.12 -1.91
C THR A 61 2.97 -7.44 -2.27
N TYR A 62 1.65 -7.48 -2.43
CA TYR A 62 0.91 -8.69 -2.80
C TYR A 62 0.46 -8.75 -4.26
N VAL A 63 0.67 -7.68 -5.04
CA VAL A 63 0.14 -7.57 -6.41
C VAL A 63 1.29 -7.41 -7.41
N ARG A 64 1.11 -7.90 -8.63
CA ARG A 64 2.12 -7.74 -9.69
C ARG A 64 2.09 -6.32 -10.27
N PRO A 65 3.24 -5.76 -10.70
CA PRO A 65 4.57 -6.39 -10.69
C PRO A 65 5.32 -6.31 -9.34
N TYR A 66 4.86 -5.48 -8.40
CA TYR A 66 5.60 -5.14 -7.19
C TYR A 66 5.80 -6.29 -6.20
N GLY A 67 4.93 -7.31 -6.21
CA GLY A 67 5.07 -8.50 -5.37
C GLY A 67 6.37 -9.27 -5.59
N HIS A 68 6.98 -9.17 -6.78
CA HIS A 68 8.30 -9.74 -7.06
C HIS A 68 9.44 -9.06 -6.30
N GLU A 69 9.24 -7.82 -5.85
CA GLU A 69 10.23 -7.09 -5.06
C GLU A 69 10.21 -7.49 -3.57
N VAL A 70 9.17 -8.21 -3.10
CA VAL A 70 8.95 -8.45 -1.66
C VAL A 70 8.54 -9.88 -1.29
N ARG A 71 7.59 -10.48 -2.02
CA ARG A 71 6.98 -11.79 -1.68
C ARG A 71 7.52 -12.92 -2.52
N ASP A 72 7.76 -12.67 -3.81
CA ASP A 72 8.23 -13.66 -4.77
C ASP A 72 9.76 -13.53 -5.01
N THR A 73 10.54 -13.26 -3.95
CA THR A 73 11.98 -13.00 -4.03
C THR A 73 12.81 -14.29 -3.99
N THR A 74 13.86 -14.37 -4.82
CA THR A 74 14.79 -15.52 -4.84
C THR A 74 15.94 -15.38 -3.84
N ASP A 75 16.27 -14.15 -3.43
CA ASP A 75 17.48 -13.82 -2.68
C ASP A 75 17.24 -13.66 -1.17
N GLY A 76 16.20 -14.31 -0.66
CA GLY A 76 15.82 -14.30 0.74
C GLY A 76 14.66 -13.35 1.06
N TRP A 77 14.38 -13.23 2.36
CA TRP A 77 13.20 -12.52 2.86
C TRP A 77 13.38 -11.00 2.83
N VAL A 78 12.39 -10.30 2.29
CA VAL A 78 12.29 -8.84 2.32
C VAL A 78 11.20 -8.45 3.31
N ASP A 79 11.55 -7.61 4.29
CA ASP A 79 10.59 -7.06 5.23
C ASP A 79 9.63 -6.08 4.51
N PRO A 80 8.31 -6.33 4.48
CA PRO A 80 7.36 -5.48 3.78
C PRO A 80 7.27 -4.06 4.35
N GLY A 81 7.38 -3.91 5.67
CA GLY A 81 7.32 -2.60 6.32
C GLY A 81 8.50 -1.72 5.94
N ASN A 82 9.71 -2.29 5.93
CA ASN A 82 10.92 -1.63 5.44
C ASN A 82 10.86 -1.35 3.94
N TRP A 83 10.28 -2.25 3.14
CA TRP A 83 10.09 -2.00 1.71
C TRP A 83 9.16 -0.80 1.47
N VAL A 84 8.06 -0.69 2.23
CA VAL A 84 7.17 0.48 2.21
C VAL A 84 7.94 1.75 2.54
N VAL A 85 8.72 1.76 3.63
CA VAL A 85 9.52 2.93 4.02
C VAL A 85 10.49 3.35 2.90
N LYS A 86 11.22 2.39 2.34
CA LYS A 86 12.20 2.65 1.29
C LYS A 86 11.56 3.15 -0.01
N ASN A 87 10.38 2.65 -0.35
CA ASN A 87 9.73 2.95 -1.64
C ASN A 87 8.62 4.01 -1.55
N TYR A 88 8.27 4.51 -0.37
CA TYR A 88 7.15 5.45 -0.23
C TYR A 88 7.26 6.67 -1.15
N HIS A 89 8.46 7.23 -1.28
CA HIS A 89 8.72 8.37 -2.16
C HIS A 89 8.40 8.09 -3.65
N ARG A 90 8.54 6.84 -4.11
CA ARG A 90 8.20 6.39 -5.47
C ARG A 90 6.69 6.47 -5.74
N PHE A 91 5.87 6.32 -4.70
CA PHE A 91 4.41 6.23 -4.82
C PHE A 91 3.67 7.45 -4.29
N LYS A 92 4.35 8.31 -3.52
CA LYS A 92 3.76 9.46 -2.83
C LYS A 92 2.96 10.36 -3.77
N GLU A 93 3.49 10.69 -4.95
CA GLU A 93 2.77 11.55 -5.90
C GLU A 93 1.51 10.90 -6.47
N HIS A 94 1.51 9.56 -6.64
CA HIS A 94 0.34 8.83 -7.10
C HIS A 94 -0.75 8.77 -6.02
N LEU A 95 -0.35 8.64 -4.74
CA LEU A 95 -1.27 8.70 -3.60
C LEU A 95 -1.95 10.06 -3.50
N LEU A 96 -1.18 11.15 -3.54
CA LEU A 96 -1.73 12.51 -3.46
C LEU A 96 -2.72 12.80 -4.60
N LYS A 97 -2.40 12.35 -5.82
CA LYS A 97 -3.33 12.46 -6.95
C LYS A 97 -4.61 11.65 -6.72
N ALA A 98 -4.52 10.46 -6.15
CA ALA A 98 -5.69 9.63 -5.84
C ALA A 98 -6.59 10.27 -4.76
N GLU A 99 -6.03 11.10 -3.88
CA GLU A 99 -6.81 11.88 -2.90
C GLU A 99 -7.56 13.04 -3.54
N GLU A 100 -6.97 13.70 -4.54
CA GLU A 100 -7.59 14.84 -5.23
C GLU A 100 -8.76 14.44 -6.16
N LEU A 101 -8.77 13.19 -6.63
CA LEU A 101 -9.75 12.71 -7.62
C LEU A 101 -11.11 12.32 -7.03
N VAL A 102 -11.23 12.20 -5.70
CA VAL A 102 -12.41 11.58 -5.03
C VAL A 102 -12.90 12.38 -3.84
#